data_AF-U3BRX1-F1
#
_entry.id   AF-U3BRX1-F1
#
_cell.length_a   1.000
_cell.length_b   1.000
_cell.length_c   1.000
_cell.angle_alpha   90.00
_cell.angle_beta   90.00
_cell.angle_gamma   90.00
#
_symmetry.space_group_name_H-M   'P 1'
#
loop_
_entity.id
_entity.type
_entity.pdbx_description
1 polymer ?
#
loop_
_entity_poly.entity_id
_entity_poly.type
_entity_poly.pdbx_seq_one_letter_code
_entity_poly.pdbx_strand_id
1 'polypeptide(L)'
;MKNWFLSSLILLPLIGCSSSAPTPNLEQFSEYTGGQSLGDATSFYWYTEQQSQPLKAADYVSAGDYGWYQSEYRWDEGQVREMIREGKQRKSEALVDYRIHIRFNKDGEAVFQRYRLDGKVLPLNEQQLASYVREAENVASTAKKQDKAGFELLQGVWDGATFESCTGQEYRRLSFNQTLPSFVVNRLAAIDSYVAFIGKIKSDGMIVEQLLMLADEDHGCIQRPGLLEKQ
;
A
#
# COMPACT_ATOMS: atom_id res chain seq x y z
N MET A 1 -22.68 10.13 -86.17
CA MET A 1 -23.38 9.52 -85.03
C MET A 1 -22.95 8.06 -84.91
N LYS A 2 -22.00 7.73 -84.02
CA LYS A 2 -21.78 6.35 -83.58
C LYS A 2 -21.00 6.32 -82.26
N ASN A 3 -21.51 5.52 -81.34
CA ASN A 3 -21.24 5.44 -79.90
C ASN A 3 -19.79 5.11 -79.54
N TRP A 4 -19.25 5.77 -78.50
CA TRP A 4 -18.01 5.33 -77.84
C TRP A 4 -18.37 4.60 -76.55
N PHE A 5 -17.95 3.33 -76.49
CA PHE A 5 -18.16 2.41 -75.38
C PHE A 5 -17.37 2.80 -74.12
N LEU A 6 -18.04 2.57 -72.99
CA LEU A 6 -17.48 2.49 -71.63
C LEU A 6 -16.38 1.42 -71.51
N SER A 7 -15.31 1.75 -70.79
CA SER A 7 -14.67 0.79 -69.89
C SER A 7 -14.06 1.51 -68.71
N SER A 8 -14.69 1.27 -67.55
CA SER A 8 -14.28 1.69 -66.23
C SER A 8 -13.22 0.73 -65.72
N LEU A 9 -12.05 1.23 -65.30
CA LEU A 9 -11.07 0.45 -64.54
C LEU A 9 -10.64 1.28 -63.33
N ILE A 10 -11.39 1.13 -62.24
CA ILE A 10 -11.01 1.66 -60.93
C ILE A 10 -10.26 0.55 -60.20
N LEU A 11 -8.94 0.65 -60.12
CA LEU A 11 -8.13 -0.13 -59.20
C LEU A 11 -8.23 0.50 -57.80
N LEU A 12 -8.92 -0.17 -56.88
CA LEU A 12 -8.84 0.12 -55.45
C LEU A 12 -7.69 -0.69 -54.84
N PRO A 13 -6.65 -0.07 -54.27
CA PRO A 13 -5.73 -0.80 -53.41
C PRO A 13 -6.42 -1.10 -52.08
N LEU A 14 -6.59 -2.39 -51.78
CA LEU A 14 -6.93 -2.86 -50.43
C LEU A 14 -5.71 -2.64 -49.54
N ILE A 15 -5.64 -1.47 -48.89
CA ILE A 15 -4.72 -1.24 -47.77
C ILE A 15 -5.29 -2.02 -46.59
N GLY A 16 -4.83 -3.26 -46.44
CA GLY A 16 -5.06 -4.05 -45.24
C GLY A 16 -4.29 -3.43 -44.08
N CYS A 17 -4.95 -2.61 -43.28
CA CYS A 17 -4.46 -2.25 -41.95
C CYS A 17 -4.42 -3.55 -41.13
N SER A 18 -3.25 -4.18 -41.04
CA SER A 18 -2.97 -5.13 -39.97
C SER A 18 -3.01 -4.33 -38.68
N SER A 19 -4.19 -4.25 -38.07
CA SER A 19 -4.32 -3.84 -36.68
C SER A 19 -3.69 -4.96 -35.87
N SER A 20 -2.40 -4.82 -35.58
CA SER A 20 -1.76 -5.58 -34.51
C SER A 20 -2.55 -5.29 -33.24
N ALA A 21 -3.46 -6.19 -32.88
CA ALA A 21 -4.13 -6.14 -31.59
C ALA A 21 -3.02 -6.06 -30.52
N PRO A 22 -3.10 -5.11 -29.57
CA PRO A 22 -2.14 -5.06 -28.48
C PRO A 22 -2.19 -6.43 -27.81
N THR A 23 -1.05 -7.13 -27.81
CA THR A 23 -0.90 -8.37 -27.06
C THR A 23 -1.33 -8.09 -25.62
N PRO A 24 -2.33 -8.78 -25.08
CA PRO A 24 -2.74 -8.57 -23.69
C PRO A 24 -1.53 -8.80 -22.81
N ASN A 25 -1.21 -7.82 -21.96
CA ASN A 25 -0.16 -7.96 -20.97
C ASN A 25 -0.56 -9.14 -20.06
N LEU A 26 0.11 -10.28 -20.24
CA LEU A 26 -0.22 -11.57 -19.59
C LEU A 26 -0.09 -11.49 -18.06
N GLU A 27 0.64 -10.51 -17.54
CA GLU A 27 0.78 -10.25 -16.11
C GLU A 27 0.11 -8.91 -15.76
N GLN A 28 -1.21 -8.93 -15.59
CA GLN A 28 -1.93 -7.80 -15.05
C GLN A 28 -1.71 -7.72 -13.54
N PHE A 29 -0.92 -6.74 -13.10
CA PHE A 29 -0.77 -6.39 -11.69
C PHE A 29 -1.70 -5.23 -11.32
N SER A 30 -2.26 -5.30 -10.12
CA SER A 30 -2.98 -4.20 -9.49
C SER A 30 -2.33 -3.88 -8.16
N GLU A 31 -2.00 -2.61 -7.93
CA GLU A 31 -1.40 -2.15 -6.68
C GLU A 31 -2.38 -1.25 -5.93
N TYR A 32 -2.43 -1.44 -4.63
CA TYR A 32 -3.35 -0.76 -3.73
C TYR A 32 -2.56 -0.25 -2.53
N THR A 33 -2.90 0.93 -2.05
CA THR A 33 -2.37 1.48 -0.80
C THR A 33 -3.50 1.86 0.13
N GLY A 34 -3.19 1.92 1.42
CA GLY A 34 -4.20 2.25 2.41
C GLY A 34 -3.61 2.39 3.81
N GLY A 35 -4.48 2.39 4.79
CA GLY A 35 -4.06 2.60 6.18
C GLY A 35 -5.21 2.99 7.09
N GLN A 36 -4.91 3.03 8.38
CA GLN A 36 -5.87 3.35 9.42
C GLN A 36 -5.16 3.71 10.72
N SER A 37 -5.88 4.38 11.61
CA SER A 37 -5.49 4.55 13.01
C SER A 37 -6.51 3.87 13.92
N LEU A 38 -6.04 3.03 14.84
CA LEU A 38 -6.85 2.33 15.83
C LEU A 38 -6.23 2.52 17.23
N GLY A 39 -6.89 3.33 18.06
CA GLY A 39 -6.30 3.77 19.33
C GLY A 39 -5.01 4.56 19.07
N ASP A 40 -3.93 4.16 19.71
CA ASP A 40 -2.61 4.79 19.56
C ASP A 40 -1.79 4.22 18.38
N ALA A 41 -2.33 3.23 17.66
CA ALA A 41 -1.64 2.58 16.55
C ALA A 41 -2.04 3.18 15.20
N THR A 42 -1.06 3.60 14.41
CA THR A 42 -1.23 3.97 13.01
C THR A 42 -0.60 2.91 12.13
N SER A 43 -1.32 2.51 11.08
CA SER A 43 -0.92 1.47 10.12
C SER A 43 -0.95 1.98 8.69
N PHE A 44 0.09 1.70 7.92
CA PHE A 44 0.18 1.94 6.47
C PHE A 44 0.20 0.60 5.74
N TYR A 45 -0.51 0.51 4.62
CA TYR A 45 -0.76 -0.72 3.88
C TYR A 45 -0.34 -0.60 2.42
N TRP A 46 0.31 -1.64 1.93
CA TRP A 46 0.58 -1.87 0.50
C TRP A 46 0.10 -3.26 0.13
N TYR A 47 -0.63 -3.38 -0.96
CA TYR A 47 -1.18 -4.65 -1.40
C TYR A 47 -1.08 -4.77 -2.92
N THR A 48 -0.71 -5.94 -3.41
CA THR A 48 -0.56 -6.23 -4.84
C THR A 48 -1.32 -7.49 -5.20
N GLU A 49 -2.09 -7.42 -6.28
CA GLU A 49 -2.72 -8.56 -6.92
C GLU A 49 -2.06 -8.87 -8.26
N GLN A 50 -2.08 -10.14 -8.65
CA GLN A 50 -1.76 -10.61 -10.00
C GLN A 50 -2.98 -11.34 -10.53
N GLN A 51 -3.52 -10.90 -11.68
CA GLN A 51 -4.72 -11.49 -12.29
C GLN A 51 -5.90 -11.60 -11.30
N SER A 52 -6.12 -10.56 -10.48
CA SER A 52 -7.14 -10.50 -9.40
C SER A 52 -6.95 -11.49 -8.25
N GLN A 53 -5.80 -12.17 -8.16
CA GLN A 53 -5.43 -13.03 -7.04
C GLN A 53 -4.46 -12.29 -6.11
N PRO A 54 -4.52 -12.50 -4.78
CA PRO A 54 -3.54 -11.93 -3.87
C PRO A 54 -2.15 -12.45 -4.21
N LEU A 55 -1.18 -11.53 -4.33
CA LEU A 55 0.22 -11.88 -4.58
C LEU A 55 1.07 -11.58 -3.34
N LYS A 56 1.06 -10.32 -2.91
CA LYS A 56 1.86 -9.84 -1.79
C LYS A 56 1.23 -8.65 -1.11
N ALA A 57 1.55 -8.47 0.16
CA ALA A 57 1.14 -7.33 0.96
C ALA A 57 2.27 -6.93 1.89
N ALA A 58 2.25 -5.69 2.35
CA ALA A 58 3.15 -5.20 3.37
C ALA A 58 2.43 -4.21 4.27
N ASP A 59 2.87 -4.13 5.52
CA ASP A 59 2.41 -3.13 6.46
C ASP A 59 3.56 -2.47 7.20
N TYR A 60 3.34 -1.23 7.60
CA TYR A 60 4.11 -0.56 8.64
C TYR A 60 3.15 -0.13 9.72
N VAL A 61 3.47 -0.41 10.98
CA VAL A 61 2.65 -0.06 12.13
C VAL A 61 3.51 0.62 13.17
N SER A 62 3.05 1.76 13.67
CA SER A 62 3.65 2.48 14.79
C SER A 62 2.60 2.67 15.88
N ALA A 63 2.97 2.38 17.13
CA ALA A 63 2.08 2.41 18.29
C ALA A 63 2.72 3.17 19.47
N GLY A 64 3.30 4.34 19.20
CA GLY A 64 3.94 5.20 20.20
C GLY A 64 4.96 4.43 21.05
N ASP A 65 4.79 4.48 22.38
CA ASP A 65 5.69 3.85 23.35
C ASP A 65 5.67 2.31 23.30
N TYR A 66 4.69 1.69 22.64
CA TYR A 66 4.63 0.24 22.49
C TYR A 66 5.56 -0.29 21.39
N GLY A 67 6.05 0.61 20.52
CA GLY A 67 7.02 0.33 19.48
C GLY A 67 6.44 0.42 18.08
N TRP A 68 7.10 -0.24 17.15
CA TRP A 68 6.76 -0.22 15.72
C TRP A 68 7.18 -1.52 15.07
N TYR A 69 6.57 -1.84 13.94
CA TYR A 69 7.00 -2.94 13.10
C TYR A 69 6.69 -2.71 11.63
N GLN A 70 7.39 -3.48 10.81
CA GLN A 70 7.09 -3.65 9.40
C GLN A 70 6.93 -5.13 9.10
N SER A 71 5.98 -5.44 8.22
CA SER A 71 5.71 -6.81 7.79
C SER A 71 5.66 -6.90 6.27
N GLU A 72 6.02 -8.06 5.75
CA GLU A 72 5.72 -8.45 4.38
C GLU A 72 5.13 -9.85 4.37
N TYR A 73 4.12 -10.04 3.52
CA TYR A 73 3.34 -11.25 3.36
C TYR A 73 3.32 -11.66 1.90
N ARG A 74 3.36 -12.97 1.64
CA ARG A 74 3.21 -13.54 0.29
C ARG A 74 2.10 -14.56 0.28
N TRP A 75 1.30 -14.53 -0.78
CA TRP A 75 0.27 -15.51 -1.09
C TRP A 75 0.73 -16.46 -2.18
N ASP A 76 0.15 -17.65 -2.14
CA ASP A 76 0.18 -18.62 -3.23
C ASP A 76 -1.13 -19.41 -3.17
N GLU A 77 -1.76 -19.59 -4.33
CA GLU A 77 -3.08 -20.21 -4.46
C GLU A 77 -4.14 -19.61 -3.52
N GLY A 78 -4.11 -18.29 -3.33
CA GLY A 78 -5.07 -17.56 -2.49
C GLY A 78 -4.84 -17.68 -0.98
N GLN A 79 -3.79 -18.37 -0.53
CA GLN A 79 -3.46 -18.52 0.90
C GLN A 79 -2.12 -17.87 1.24
N VAL A 80 -1.99 -17.34 2.47
CA VAL A 80 -0.72 -16.81 2.98
C VAL A 80 0.28 -17.96 3.13
N ARG A 81 1.43 -17.87 2.45
CA ARG A 81 2.50 -18.89 2.50
C ARG A 81 3.70 -18.48 3.28
N GLU A 82 3.97 -17.19 3.36
CA GLU A 82 5.16 -16.70 4.04
C GLU A 82 4.91 -15.31 4.58
N MET A 83 5.44 -15.06 5.77
CA MET A 83 5.50 -13.73 6.34
C MET A 83 6.82 -13.50 7.04
N ILE A 84 7.34 -12.28 6.92
CA ILE A 84 8.41 -11.77 7.79
C ILE A 84 7.91 -10.49 8.44
N ARG A 85 8.16 -10.35 9.74
CA ARG A 85 7.93 -9.14 10.52
C ARG A 85 9.17 -8.82 11.30
N GLU A 86 9.53 -7.54 11.36
CA GLU A 86 10.59 -7.06 12.23
C GLU A 86 10.27 -5.67 12.77
N GLY A 87 10.90 -5.33 13.88
CA GLY A 87 10.76 -4.01 14.48
C GLY A 87 11.13 -4.04 15.94
N LYS A 88 10.53 -3.11 16.68
CA LYS A 88 10.71 -2.95 18.12
C LYS A 88 9.40 -3.15 18.85
N GLN A 89 9.43 -3.91 19.94
CA GLN A 89 8.27 -4.07 20.82
C GLN A 89 8.67 -3.72 22.25
N ARG A 90 7.72 -3.18 23.03
CA ARG A 90 7.93 -2.90 24.45
C ARG A 90 8.07 -4.19 25.24
N LYS A 91 9.16 -4.29 26.00
CA LYS A 91 9.44 -5.34 26.97
C LYS A 91 9.84 -4.68 28.28
N SER A 92 8.92 -4.71 29.25
CA SER A 92 9.04 -3.93 30.49
C SER A 92 9.17 -2.42 30.18
N GLU A 93 10.28 -1.79 30.54
CA GLU A 93 10.51 -0.35 30.37
C GLU A 93 11.34 0.01 29.11
N ALA A 94 11.66 -0.97 28.27
CA ALA A 94 12.49 -0.74 27.09
C ALA A 94 11.85 -1.30 25.81
N LEU A 95 12.15 -0.66 24.69
CA LEU A 95 11.91 -1.22 23.38
C LEU A 95 13.05 -2.19 23.04
N VAL A 96 12.70 -3.42 22.66
CA VAL A 96 13.65 -4.44 22.23
C VAL A 96 13.36 -4.89 20.81
N ASP A 97 14.41 -5.25 20.09
CA ASP A 97 14.29 -5.76 18.73
C ASP A 97 13.62 -7.14 18.73
N TYR A 98 12.79 -7.36 17.72
CA TYR A 98 12.22 -8.66 17.46
C TYR A 98 12.08 -8.92 15.96
N ARG A 99 12.09 -10.21 15.61
CA ARG A 99 11.86 -10.66 14.24
C ARG A 99 11.10 -11.97 14.24
N ILE A 100 10.11 -12.06 13.37
CA ILE A 100 9.28 -13.23 13.15
C ILE A 100 9.40 -13.63 11.68
N HIS A 101 9.55 -14.92 11.44
CA HIS A 101 9.52 -15.49 10.10
C HIS A 101 8.74 -16.80 10.16
N ILE A 102 7.68 -16.88 9.35
CA ILE A 102 6.77 -18.02 9.31
C ILE A 102 6.57 -18.45 7.86
N ARG A 103 6.58 -19.76 7.61
CA ARG A 103 6.14 -20.33 6.33
C ARG A 103 5.05 -21.35 6.59
N PHE A 104 4.02 -21.31 5.76
CA PHE A 104 2.85 -22.19 5.84
C PHE A 104 2.84 -23.16 4.66
N ASN A 105 2.33 -24.37 4.88
CA ASN A 105 2.00 -25.30 3.79
C ASN A 105 0.66 -24.93 3.13
N LYS A 106 0.15 -25.81 2.25
CA LYS A 106 -1.12 -25.62 1.52
C LYS A 106 -2.38 -25.84 2.35
N ASP A 107 -2.18 -26.44 3.53
CA ASP A 107 -3.24 -26.73 4.49
C ASP A 107 -3.29 -25.63 5.56
N GLY A 108 -2.44 -24.60 5.46
CA GLY A 108 -2.36 -23.48 6.40
C GLY A 108 -1.53 -23.76 7.66
N GLU A 109 -0.85 -24.90 7.73
CA GLU A 109 -0.03 -25.28 8.89
C GLU A 109 1.37 -24.67 8.79
N ALA A 110 1.89 -24.17 9.91
CA ALA A 110 3.22 -23.61 9.98
C ALA A 110 4.30 -24.71 9.87
N VAL A 111 4.96 -24.78 8.71
CA VAL A 111 6.07 -25.72 8.44
C VAL A 111 7.44 -25.15 8.79
N PHE A 112 7.52 -23.83 8.98
CA PHE A 112 8.69 -23.15 9.51
C PHE A 112 8.25 -21.99 10.39
N GLN A 113 8.87 -21.86 11.56
CA GLN A 113 8.65 -20.73 12.45
C GLN A 113 9.94 -20.32 13.15
N ARG A 114 10.19 -19.02 13.20
CA ARG A 114 11.32 -18.46 13.93
C ARG A 114 10.95 -17.10 14.48
N TYR A 115 10.59 -17.08 15.76
CA TYR A 115 10.39 -15.85 16.52
C TYR A 115 11.60 -15.59 17.39
N ARG A 116 12.29 -14.47 17.13
CA ARG A 116 13.35 -13.94 17.97
C ARG A 116 12.88 -12.68 18.68
N LEU A 117 13.06 -12.64 19.99
CA LEU A 117 12.80 -11.48 20.83
C LEU A 117 14.03 -11.23 21.68
N ASP A 118 14.68 -10.08 21.51
CA ASP A 118 15.84 -9.70 22.33
C ASP A 118 16.92 -10.81 22.32
N GLY A 119 17.24 -11.28 21.11
CA GLY A 119 18.19 -12.38 20.85
C GLY A 119 17.70 -13.79 21.21
N LYS A 120 16.58 -13.95 21.94
CA LYS A 120 16.06 -15.25 22.37
C LYS A 120 15.07 -15.82 21.35
N VAL A 121 15.18 -17.12 21.08
CA VAL A 121 14.21 -17.83 20.24
C VAL A 121 13.03 -18.28 21.11
N LEU A 122 11.82 -17.91 20.71
CA LEU A 122 10.58 -18.23 21.42
C LEU A 122 9.63 -19.02 20.51
N PRO A 123 8.80 -19.91 21.07
CA PRO A 123 7.74 -20.57 20.31
C PRO A 123 6.62 -19.58 19.97
N LEU A 124 5.97 -19.79 18.83
CA LEU A 124 4.69 -19.18 18.51
C LEU A 124 3.58 -20.20 18.79
N ASN A 125 2.47 -19.74 19.36
CA ASN A 125 1.27 -20.57 19.54
C ASN A 125 0.30 -20.42 18.37
N GLU A 126 -0.69 -21.32 18.29
CA GLU A 126 -1.69 -21.34 17.21
C GLU A 126 -2.47 -20.03 17.09
N GLN A 127 -2.79 -19.38 18.21
CA GLN A 127 -3.51 -18.12 18.21
C GLN A 127 -2.69 -16.99 17.57
N GLN A 128 -1.38 -16.94 17.83
CA GLN A 128 -0.46 -15.99 17.19
C GLN A 128 -0.31 -16.29 15.71
N LEU A 129 -0.16 -17.56 15.32
CA LEU A 129 -0.09 -17.95 13.92
C LEU A 129 -1.35 -17.49 13.15
N ALA A 130 -2.52 -17.74 13.73
CA ALA A 130 -3.80 -17.31 13.17
C ALA A 130 -3.99 -15.79 13.18
N SER A 131 -3.37 -15.05 14.11
CA SER A 131 -3.43 -13.58 14.08
C SER A 131 -2.63 -13.00 12.91
N TYR A 132 -1.44 -13.53 12.62
CA TYR A 132 -0.64 -13.04 11.48
C TYR A 132 -1.35 -13.26 10.13
N VAL A 133 -2.05 -14.38 9.97
CA VAL A 133 -2.85 -14.64 8.76
C VAL A 133 -3.99 -13.62 8.65
N ARG A 134 -4.75 -13.39 9.73
CA ARG A 134 -5.83 -12.39 9.75
C ARG A 134 -5.33 -10.97 9.53
N GLU A 135 -4.16 -10.63 10.05
CA GLU A 135 -3.52 -9.33 9.82
C GLU A 135 -3.21 -9.14 8.34
N ALA A 136 -2.64 -10.14 7.67
CA ALA A 136 -2.39 -10.14 6.23
C ALA A 136 -3.68 -9.94 5.41
N GLU A 137 -4.76 -10.65 5.78
CA GLU A 137 -6.09 -10.50 5.16
C GLU A 137 -6.69 -9.10 5.41
N ASN A 138 -6.45 -8.53 6.59
CA ASN A 138 -6.89 -7.19 6.93
C ASN A 138 -6.19 -6.12 6.08
N VAL A 139 -4.89 -6.26 5.86
CA VAL A 139 -4.12 -5.38 4.95
C VAL A 139 -4.75 -5.40 3.54
N ALA A 140 -4.94 -6.60 2.98
CA ALA A 140 -5.52 -6.77 1.64
C ALA A 140 -6.94 -6.20 1.55
N SER A 141 -7.82 -6.56 2.48
CA SER A 141 -9.22 -6.13 2.47
C SER A 141 -9.38 -4.63 2.69
N THR A 142 -8.57 -4.02 3.58
CA THR A 142 -8.63 -2.58 3.86
C THR A 142 -8.15 -1.77 2.66
N ALA A 143 -6.99 -2.12 2.09
CA ALA A 143 -6.44 -1.42 0.93
C ALA A 143 -7.41 -1.49 -0.26
N LYS A 144 -7.96 -2.68 -0.58
CA LYS A 144 -8.97 -2.82 -1.65
C LYS A 144 -10.25 -2.03 -1.36
N LYS A 145 -10.71 -1.97 -0.11
CA LYS A 145 -11.92 -1.24 0.25
C LYS A 145 -11.73 0.27 0.07
N GLN A 146 -10.58 0.79 0.47
CA GLN A 146 -10.24 2.21 0.31
C GLN A 146 -10.09 2.56 -1.17
N ASP A 147 -9.36 1.75 -1.95
CA ASP A 147 -9.23 1.92 -3.39
C ASP A 147 -10.58 1.93 -4.12
N LYS A 148 -11.50 1.00 -3.79
CA LYS A 148 -12.87 0.98 -4.34
C LYS A 148 -13.66 2.26 -4.04
N ALA A 149 -13.35 2.95 -2.94
CA ALA A 149 -13.94 4.23 -2.58
C ALA A 149 -13.16 5.42 -3.19
N GLY A 150 -12.11 5.16 -3.96
CA GLY A 150 -11.23 6.14 -4.60
C GLY A 150 -10.22 6.76 -3.64
N PHE A 151 -9.93 6.10 -2.52
CA PHE A 151 -8.98 6.56 -1.52
C PHE A 151 -7.67 5.76 -1.58
N GLU A 152 -6.56 6.45 -1.30
CA GLU A 152 -5.21 5.90 -1.26
C GLU A 152 -4.43 6.49 -0.07
N LEU A 153 -3.32 5.84 0.28
CA LEU A 153 -2.35 6.36 1.23
C LEU A 153 -1.48 7.42 0.56
N LEU A 154 -1.50 8.63 1.12
CA LEU A 154 -0.70 9.76 0.69
C LEU A 154 0.22 10.18 1.84
N GLN A 155 1.49 10.40 1.54
CA GLN A 155 2.54 10.77 2.49
C GLN A 155 3.36 11.91 1.88
N GLY A 156 3.90 12.81 2.69
CA GLY A 156 4.68 13.94 2.20
C GLY A 156 4.92 15.01 3.26
N VAL A 157 5.46 16.15 2.83
CA VAL A 157 5.71 17.32 3.68
C VAL A 157 4.66 18.39 3.40
N TRP A 158 4.11 18.97 4.45
CA TRP A 158 3.22 20.12 4.40
C TRP A 158 3.94 21.35 4.98
N ASP A 159 4.06 22.40 4.18
CA ASP A 159 4.78 23.64 4.52
C ASP A 159 3.87 24.80 5.01
N GLY A 160 2.60 24.50 5.27
CA GLY A 160 1.58 25.51 5.59
C GLY A 160 0.75 26.01 4.39
N ALA A 161 1.18 25.74 3.17
CA ALA A 161 0.49 26.16 1.94
C ALA A 161 0.42 25.06 0.85
N THR A 162 1.46 24.25 0.73
CA THR A 162 1.64 23.22 -0.29
C THR A 162 2.00 21.90 0.39
N PHE A 163 1.38 20.83 -0.09
CA PHE A 163 1.78 19.47 0.23
C PHE A 163 2.65 18.93 -0.89
N GLU A 164 3.91 18.63 -0.59
CA GLU A 164 4.81 17.91 -1.47
C GLU A 164 4.77 16.43 -1.11
N SER A 165 4.22 15.60 -2.00
CA SER A 165 4.13 14.16 -1.80
C SER A 165 5.52 13.51 -1.82
N CYS A 166 5.61 12.34 -1.20
CA CYS A 166 6.79 11.47 -1.28
C CYS A 166 7.16 11.01 -2.71
N THR A 167 6.29 11.25 -3.69
CA THR A 167 6.52 10.97 -5.11
C THR A 167 6.91 12.23 -5.90
N GLY A 168 7.07 13.39 -5.24
CA GLY A 168 7.46 14.66 -5.84
C GLY A 168 6.31 15.43 -6.49
N GLN A 169 5.06 15.13 -6.13
CA GLN A 169 3.88 15.84 -6.63
C GLN A 169 3.44 16.89 -5.62
N GLU A 170 3.14 18.10 -6.11
CA GLU A 170 2.71 19.21 -5.26
C GLU A 170 1.20 19.47 -5.34
N TYR A 171 0.60 19.76 -4.18
CA TYR A 171 -0.82 20.06 -4.04
C TYR A 171 -1.05 21.26 -3.13
N ARG A 172 -1.70 22.31 -3.66
CA ARG A 172 -1.94 23.57 -2.92
C ARG A 172 -3.29 23.65 -2.21
N ARG A 173 -4.17 22.67 -2.43
CA ARG A 173 -5.52 22.65 -1.86
C ARG A 173 -5.74 21.33 -1.15
N LEU A 174 -5.76 21.39 0.17
CA LEU A 174 -6.17 20.31 1.06
C LEU A 174 -7.55 20.62 1.63
N SER A 175 -8.50 19.72 1.40
CA SER A 175 -9.83 19.79 2.00
C SER A 175 -10.02 18.60 2.94
N PHE A 176 -10.38 18.84 4.19
CA PHE A 176 -10.63 17.77 5.17
C PHE A 176 -12.12 17.45 5.23
N ASN A 177 -12.48 16.17 5.07
CA ASN A 177 -13.86 15.72 5.23
C ASN A 177 -14.32 15.71 6.70
N GLN A 178 -13.38 15.76 7.64
CA GLN A 178 -13.63 15.77 9.07
C GLN A 178 -13.04 17.04 9.70
N THR A 179 -13.68 17.53 10.76
CA THR A 179 -13.12 18.62 11.56
C THR A 179 -11.87 18.14 12.27
N LEU A 180 -10.71 18.72 11.94
CA LEU A 180 -9.47 18.43 12.64
C LEU A 180 -9.47 19.05 14.04
N PRO A 181 -8.88 18.38 15.04
CA PRO A 181 -8.61 19.00 16.34
C PRO A 181 -7.75 20.26 16.19
N SER A 182 -7.96 21.25 17.06
CA SER A 182 -7.24 22.54 17.00
C SER A 182 -5.72 22.40 17.09
N PHE A 183 -5.20 21.42 17.83
CA PHE A 183 -3.76 21.18 17.92
C PHE A 183 -3.15 20.75 16.56
N VAL A 184 -3.89 19.97 15.77
CA VAL A 184 -3.47 19.54 14.43
C VAL A 184 -3.42 20.75 13.51
N VAL A 185 -4.48 21.57 13.54
CA VAL A 185 -4.56 22.80 12.75
C VAL A 185 -3.40 23.74 13.11
N ASN A 186 -3.12 23.92 14.40
CA ASN A 186 -2.04 24.77 14.86
C ASN A 186 -0.67 24.27 14.41
N ARG A 187 -0.41 22.97 14.47
CA ARG A 187 0.88 22.40 14.03
C ARG A 187 1.07 22.56 12.52
N LEU A 188 0.05 22.20 11.73
CA LEU A 188 0.07 22.36 10.27
C LEU A 188 0.21 23.82 9.81
N ALA A 189 -0.15 24.78 10.65
CA ALA A 189 -0.03 26.21 10.35
C ALA A 189 1.28 26.84 10.84
N ALA A 190 2.01 26.19 11.74
CA ALA A 190 3.14 26.79 12.44
C ALA A 190 4.51 26.30 11.96
N ILE A 191 4.59 25.04 11.51
CA ILE A 191 5.85 24.40 11.13
C ILE A 191 5.66 23.43 9.95
N ASP A 192 6.73 23.28 9.17
CA ASP A 192 6.84 22.26 8.15
C ASP A 192 6.74 20.89 8.82
N SER A 193 5.80 20.07 8.34
CA SER A 193 5.44 18.83 9.01
C SER A 193 5.34 17.68 8.01
N TYR A 194 5.93 16.55 8.34
CA TYR A 194 5.59 15.30 7.69
C TYR A 194 4.14 14.93 8.02
N VAL A 195 3.36 14.60 6.98
CA VAL A 195 1.99 14.14 7.12
C VAL A 195 1.75 12.88 6.30
N ALA A 196 0.93 11.99 6.86
CA ALA A 196 0.36 10.87 6.14
C ALA A 196 -1.15 10.83 6.35
N PHE A 197 -1.90 10.57 5.28
CA PHE A 197 -3.35 10.50 5.32
C PHE A 197 -3.91 9.49 4.32
N ILE A 198 -5.13 9.06 4.60
CA ILE A 198 -6.01 8.46 3.60
C ILE A 198 -6.75 9.59 2.91
N GLY A 199 -6.67 9.65 1.59
CA GLY A 199 -7.25 10.72 0.81
C GLY A 199 -7.45 10.34 -0.63
N LYS A 200 -8.02 11.29 -1.39
CA LYS A 200 -8.29 11.15 -2.81
C LYS A 200 -7.76 12.37 -3.55
N ILE A 201 -6.99 12.12 -4.61
CA ILE A 201 -6.54 13.17 -5.51
C ILE A 201 -7.71 13.61 -6.41
N LYS A 202 -7.86 14.92 -6.59
CA LYS A 202 -8.80 15.56 -7.50
C LYS A 202 -8.03 16.49 -8.43
N SER A 203 -8.66 16.93 -9.51
CA SER A 203 -8.03 17.82 -10.50
C SER A 203 -7.59 19.16 -9.92
N ASP A 204 -8.18 19.60 -8.81
CA ASP A 204 -7.94 20.90 -8.18
C ASP A 204 -7.31 20.81 -6.78
N GLY A 205 -6.89 19.63 -6.33
CA GLY A 205 -6.31 19.42 -5.01
C GLY A 205 -6.51 18.01 -4.47
N MET A 206 -6.53 17.87 -3.16
CA MET A 206 -6.74 16.60 -2.47
C MET A 206 -7.81 16.73 -1.41
N ILE A 207 -8.58 15.66 -1.24
CA ILE A 207 -9.55 15.53 -0.16
C ILE A 207 -9.01 14.51 0.83
N VAL A 208 -8.78 14.96 2.05
CA VAL A 208 -8.31 14.15 3.17
C VAL A 208 -9.52 13.53 3.88
N GLU A 209 -9.56 12.21 3.90
CA GLU A 209 -10.56 11.44 4.62
C GLU A 209 -10.16 11.23 6.08
N GLN A 210 -8.90 10.85 6.30
CA GLN A 210 -8.36 10.55 7.62
C GLN A 210 -6.88 10.94 7.69
N LEU A 211 -6.51 11.78 8.65
CA LEU A 211 -5.12 11.99 9.02
C LEU A 211 -4.62 10.77 9.82
N LEU A 212 -3.51 10.17 9.39
CA LEU A 212 -2.92 8.98 9.99
C LEU A 212 -1.70 9.32 10.87
N MET A 213 -0.85 10.22 10.40
CA MET A 213 0.41 10.56 11.06
C MET A 213 0.76 12.03 10.85
N LEU A 214 1.31 12.63 11.90
CA LEU A 214 1.85 13.99 11.91
C LEU A 214 3.16 13.98 12.68
N ALA A 215 4.26 14.25 12.00
CA ALA A 215 5.60 14.26 12.56
C ALA A 215 6.39 15.47 12.04
N ASP A 216 7.63 15.61 12.50
CA ASP A 216 8.53 16.64 12.01
C ASP A 216 8.99 16.32 10.57
N GLU A 217 9.37 17.34 9.81
CA GLU A 217 9.74 17.21 8.39
C GLU A 217 10.86 16.19 8.13
N ASP A 218 11.77 16.00 9.09
CA ASP A 218 12.91 15.10 9.02
C ASP A 218 12.55 13.61 9.23
N HIS A 219 11.29 13.31 9.59
CA HIS A 219 10.80 11.94 9.74
C HIS A 219 10.98 11.12 8.46
N GLY A 220 10.82 11.76 7.30
CA GLY A 220 10.94 11.13 6.00
C GLY A 220 9.80 10.17 5.65
N CYS A 221 9.74 9.81 4.38
CA CYS A 221 8.70 8.97 3.80
C CYS A 221 8.85 7.50 4.18
N ILE A 222 7.78 6.89 4.69
CA ILE A 222 7.79 5.46 5.03
C ILE A 222 7.72 4.63 3.73
N GLN A 223 8.77 3.85 3.51
CA GLN A 223 8.89 2.99 2.34
C GLN A 223 8.09 1.71 2.52
N ARG A 224 7.60 1.17 1.39
CA ARG A 224 7.01 -0.17 1.36
C ARG A 224 8.05 -1.18 1.86
N PRO A 225 7.74 -2.00 2.89
CA PRO A 225 8.64 -3.03 3.37
C PRO A 225 9.01 -4.03 2.26
N GLY A 226 10.26 -4.45 2.25
CA GLY A 226 10.81 -5.47 1.35
C GLY A 226 11.69 -6.44 2.13
N LEU A 227 11.05 -7.29 2.93
CA LEU A 227 11.66 -8.25 3.85
C LEU A 227 11.82 -9.64 3.24
N LEU A 228 10.99 -9.98 2.26
CA LEU A 228 11.05 -11.22 1.50
C LEU A 228 11.95 -11.04 0.27
N GLU A 229 12.72 -12.08 -0.03
CA GLU A 229 13.56 -12.08 -1.23
C GLU A 229 12.70 -12.05 -2.50
N LYS A 230 13.16 -11.30 -3.51
CA LYS A 230 12.59 -11.34 -4.85
C LYS A 230 12.96 -12.69 -5.47
N GLN A 231 11.96 -13.43 -5.95
CA GLN A 231 12.16 -14.67 -6.71
C GLN A 231 12.68 -14.36 -8.11
#